data_AF-F8WC66-F1
#
_entry.id   AF-F8WC66-F1
#
_cell.length_a   1.000
_cell.length_b   1.000
_cell.length_c   1.000
_cell.angle_alpha   90.00
_cell.angle_beta   90.00
_cell.angle_gamma   90.00
#
_symmetry.space_group_name_H-M   'P 1'
#
loop_
_entity.id
_entity.type
_entity.pdbx_description
1 polymer ?
#
loop_
_entity_poly.entity_id
_entity_poly.type
_entity_poly.pdbx_seq_one_letter_code
_entity_poly.pdbx_strand_id
1 'polypeptide(L)' 'MAICQFFLQGRCRFGDRCWNEHPGARGAGGGRQQPQQQPSGKEL' A
#
# COMPACT_ATOMS: atom_id res chain seq x y z
N MET A 1 -2.91 -4.33 -17.39
CA MET A 1 -1.63 -4.09 -16.69
C MET A 1 -1.17 -5.42 -16.12
N ALA A 2 0.09 -5.82 -16.34
CA ALA A 2 0.55 -7.16 -15.98
C ALA A 2 1.03 -7.22 -14.52
N ILE A 3 0.65 -8.27 -13.80
CA ILE A 3 1.13 -8.54 -12.44
C ILE A 3 2.57 -9.06 -12.50
N CYS A 4 3.43 -8.51 -11.65
CA CYS A 4 4.83 -8.93 -11.55
C CYS A 4 4.94 -10.35 -10.98
N GLN A 5 5.23 -11.35 -11.82
CA GLN A 5 5.47 -12.72 -11.35
C GLN A 5 6.65 -12.80 -10.37
N PHE A 6 7.73 -12.05 -10.62
CA PHE A 6 8.89 -12.03 -9.72
C PHE A 6 8.54 -11.50 -8.32
N PHE A 7 7.58 -10.59 -8.22
CA PHE A 7 7.09 -10.11 -6.92
C PHE A 7 6.27 -11.17 -6.21
N LEU A 8 5.42 -11.89 -6.94
CA LEU A 8 4.68 -13.05 -6.40
C LEU A 8 5.63 -14.15 -5.88
N GLN A 9 6.78 -14.33 -6.52
CA GLN A 9 7.82 -15.25 -6.04
C GLN A 9 8.74 -14.67 -4.96
N GLY A 10 8.58 -13.40 -4.56
CA GLY A 10 9.44 -12.75 -3.56
C GLY A 10 10.86 -12.43 -4.05
N ARG A 11 11.06 -12.36 -5.37
CA ARG A 11 12.36 -12.16 -6.03
C ARG A 11 12.46 -10.86 -6.81
N CYS A 12 11.43 -10.01 -6.77
CA CYS A 12 11.45 -8.73 -7.47
C CYS A 12 12.48 -7.79 -6.83
N ARG A 13 13.44 -7.32 -7.64
CA ARG A 13 14.49 -6.38 -7.22
C ARG A 13 14.15 -4.92 -7.48
N PHE A 14 13.07 -4.65 -8.20
CA PHE A 14 12.69 -3.31 -8.64
C PHE A 14 11.84 -2.56 -7.61
N GLY A 15 11.25 -3.27 -6.63
CA GLY A 15 10.41 -2.68 -5.60
C GLY A 15 9.26 -1.86 -6.20
N ASP A 16 9.04 -0.66 -5.69
CA ASP A 16 7.95 0.23 -6.11
C ASP A 16 8.16 0.86 -7.51
N ARG A 17 9.37 0.73 -8.08
CA ARG A 17 9.68 1.17 -9.45
C ARG A 17 9.52 0.05 -10.47
N CYS A 18 8.92 -1.08 -10.09
CA CYS A 18 8.66 -2.14 -11.04
C CYS A 18 7.66 -1.67 -12.10
N TRP A 19 8.02 -1.92 -13.36
CA TRP A 19 7.15 -1.73 -14.51
C TRP A 19 5.87 -2.60 -14.47
N ASN A 20 5.88 -3.68 -13.68
CA ASN A 20 4.75 -4.57 -13.45
C ASN A 20 4.07 -4.31 -12.11
N GLU A 21 2.79 -4.65 -12.00
CA GLU A 21 2.01 -4.37 -10.79
C GLU A 21 2.33 -5.33 -9.65
N HIS A 22 2.45 -4.78 -8.44
CA HIS A 22 2.67 -5.52 -7.20
C HIS A 22 1.37 -5.59 -6.40
N PRO A 23 0.68 -6.75 -6.33
CA PRO A 23 -0.51 -6.93 -5.50
C PRO A 23 -0.11 -6.83 -4.02
N GLY A 24 -0.44 -5.71 -3.37
CA GLY A 24 -0.01 -5.38 -2.01
C GLY A 24 0.68 -4.01 -1.89
N ALA A 25 1.33 -3.52 -2.96
CA ALA A 25 1.78 -2.13 -3.03
C ALA A 25 0.59 -1.15 -3.11
N ARG A 26 -0.57 -1.65 -3.55
CA ARG A 26 -1.86 -0.93 -3.57
C ARG A 26 -2.63 -1.02 -2.25
N GLY A 27 -1.92 -0.96 -1.13
CA GLY A 27 -2.47 -0.52 0.15
C GLY A 27 -2.41 1.01 0.35
N ALA A 28 -1.76 1.77 -0.54
CA ALA A 28 -1.55 3.21 -0.34
C ALA A 28 -2.38 4.14 -1.25
N GLY A 29 -3.35 3.63 -2.02
CA GLY A 29 -3.85 4.38 -3.18
C GLY A 29 -5.34 4.34 -3.53
N GLY A 30 -6.25 3.94 -2.65
CA GLY A 30 -7.68 4.19 -2.89
C GLY A 30 -8.61 3.18 -2.24
N GLY A 31 -9.18 3.54 -1.10
CA GLY A 31 -10.18 2.69 -0.45
C GLY A 31 -10.58 3.01 0.98
N ARG A 32 -10.08 4.08 1.61
CA ARG A 32 -10.80 4.74 2.72
C ARG A 32 -10.33 6.17 2.90
N GLN A 33 -11.06 7.09 2.28
CA GLN A 33 -11.09 8.45 2.80
C GLN A 33 -11.71 8.37 4.19
N GLN A 34 -10.92 8.63 5.23
CA GLN A 34 -11.33 9.46 6.36
C GLN A 34 -10.15 9.64 7.33
N PRO A 35 -9.36 10.73 7.22
CA PRO A 35 -8.64 11.26 8.36
C PRO A 35 -9.62 12.03 9.26
N GLN A 36 -10.44 11.32 10.04
CA GLN A 36 -11.27 11.94 11.10
C GLN A 36 -10.66 11.64 12.48
N GLN A 37 -9.56 12.34 12.78
CA GLN A 37 -9.41 13.13 14.01
C GLN A 37 -10.30 12.72 15.20
N GLN A 38 -9.70 12.07 16.20
CA GLN A 38 -10.17 12.14 17.58
C GLN A 38 -8.97 12.30 18.54
N PRO A 39 -8.56 13.54 18.85
CA PRO A 39 -7.79 13.83 20.05
C PRO A 39 -8.75 14.37 21.11
N SER A 40 -9.10 13.53 22.09
CA SER A 40 -9.56 14.02 23.39
C SER A 40 -9.14 12.94 24.38
N GLY A 41 -8.06 13.12 25.13
CA GLY A 41 -7.90 14.27 26.00
C GLY A 41 -8.58 13.95 27.32
N LYS A 42 -7.98 13.00 28.04
CA LYS A 42 -7.93 12.93 29.50
C LYS A 42 -8.21 14.27 30.18
N GLU A 43 -9.40 14.47 30.75
CA GLU A 43 -9.62 15.51 31.77
C GLU A 43 -10.64 15.01 32.81
N LEU A 44 -10.12 14.82 34.03
CA LEU A 44 -10.74 14.58 35.36
C LEU A 44 -11.09 13.14 35.75
#